data_AF-A0A0E4B432-F1
#
_entry.id   AF-A0A0E4B432-F1
#
_cell.length_a   1.000
_cell.length_b   1.000
_cell.length_c   1.000
_cell.angle_alpha   90.00
_cell.angle_beta   90.00
_cell.angle_gamma   90.00
#
_symmetry.space_group_name_H-M   'P 1'
#
loop_
_entity.id
_entity.type
_entity.pdbx_description
1 polymer ?
#
loop_
_entity_poly.entity_id
_entity_poly.type
_entity_poly.pdbx_seq_one_letter_code
_entity_poly.pdbx_strand_id
1 'polypeptide(L)'
;MKDYEILKKHCKRIYLIGSGDFWYEDGTIGDDKSWYYKVYSWSLLSVYGFMTILEIMAAMIGDYPEDEKRDSVTFAVSHTIVMLKIFSVHSNKQMIKAMNKNMVYICEAHEEPTLMAEKYKIVKINVLAYFSIVYGSGLFYVFEGIRKIFAGSHFVTIVTYPPSYEDDSLYSVAFRVSTTVILFMLLLTMIVSVDSLTMTYLIMFKYKFITLRNYFERLTEDFYKMNDVNPREAADKLTNGLVEGIIMHKELLRMAKDIDQAFGTVIALQLCQSSGSAVSLLLQIALSDQLTFVASMKIIFFVAALFFLLGLFLCNAGEITYQASLLPDAVFYCGWHACARQPPRRSARRIVLLACAQAQRPIVMKAFKMIQLSYSTFLQVLRGTYSVFALFYAQNK
;
A
#
# COMPACT_ATOMS: atom_id res chain seq x y z
N MET A 1 4.10 -16.08 -14.43
CA MET A 1 3.15 -16.39 -13.34
C MET A 1 1.99 -15.43 -13.48
N LYS A 2 0.75 -15.90 -13.56
CA LYS A 2 -0.41 -15.06 -13.89
C LYS A 2 -0.88 -14.23 -12.69
N ASP A 3 -1.43 -13.06 -12.95
CA ASP A 3 -2.03 -12.15 -11.95
C ASP A 3 -3.11 -12.82 -11.10
N TYR A 4 -3.81 -13.76 -11.71
CA TYR A 4 -4.75 -14.65 -11.05
C TYR A 4 -4.14 -15.32 -9.81
N GLU A 5 -2.98 -15.96 -9.94
CA GLU A 5 -2.36 -16.72 -8.84
C GLU A 5 -1.86 -15.81 -7.72
N ILE A 6 -1.32 -14.63 -8.09
CA ILE A 6 -0.81 -13.66 -7.12
C ILE A 6 -1.97 -13.18 -6.24
N LEU A 7 -3.04 -12.68 -6.86
CA LEU A 7 -4.17 -12.11 -6.14
C LEU A 7 -4.99 -13.17 -5.41
N LYS A 8 -5.18 -14.36 -6.00
CA LYS A 8 -5.90 -15.47 -5.34
C LYS A 8 -5.17 -15.94 -4.08
N LYS A 9 -3.84 -16.12 -4.15
CA LYS A 9 -3.02 -16.47 -2.98
C LYS A 9 -3.07 -15.38 -1.92
N HIS A 10 -3.08 -14.11 -2.34
CA HIS A 10 -3.20 -12.98 -1.43
C HIS A 10 -4.56 -12.94 -0.72
N CYS A 11 -5.66 -13.04 -1.48
CA CYS A 11 -7.02 -13.09 -0.94
C CYS A 11 -7.23 -14.29 -0.02
N LYS A 12 -6.61 -15.44 -0.30
CA LYS A 12 -6.66 -16.61 0.59
C LYS A 12 -6.02 -16.32 1.94
N ARG A 13 -4.90 -15.60 1.98
CA ARG A 13 -4.26 -15.19 3.24
C ARG A 13 -5.11 -14.19 4.01
N ILE A 14 -5.73 -13.24 3.31
CA ILE A 14 -6.65 -12.24 3.90
C ILE A 14 -7.86 -12.94 4.55
N TYR A 15 -8.43 -13.93 3.87
CA TYR A 15 -9.52 -14.74 4.41
C TYR A 15 -9.09 -15.51 5.67
N LEU A 16 -7.91 -16.16 5.65
CA LEU A 16 -7.42 -16.92 6.80
C LEU A 16 -7.18 -16.07 8.06
N ILE A 17 -6.84 -14.79 7.89
CA ILE A 17 -6.60 -13.86 9.02
C ILE A 17 -7.92 -13.24 9.53
N GLY A 18 -9.06 -13.51 8.87
CA GLY A 18 -10.37 -13.08 9.37
C GLY A 18 -10.88 -11.76 8.79
N SER A 19 -10.26 -11.20 7.75
CA SER A 19 -10.71 -9.94 7.14
C SER A 19 -11.81 -10.12 6.07
N GLY A 20 -12.03 -11.35 5.62
CA GLY A 20 -13.12 -11.71 4.70
C GLY A 20 -12.62 -12.19 3.36
N ASP A 21 -13.55 -12.61 2.50
CA ASP A 21 -13.25 -12.99 1.14
C ASP A 21 -13.30 -11.76 0.21
N PHE A 22 -12.14 -11.41 -0.34
CA PHE A 22 -11.98 -10.33 -1.32
C PHE A 22 -11.90 -10.86 -2.75
N TRP A 23 -12.07 -12.16 -2.97
CA TRP A 23 -12.01 -12.76 -4.28
C TRP A 23 -13.33 -12.67 -5.04
N TYR A 24 -13.27 -12.57 -6.36
CA TYR A 24 -14.45 -12.34 -7.19
C TYR A 24 -15.22 -13.61 -7.57
N GLU A 25 -14.58 -14.79 -7.49
CA GLU A 25 -15.24 -16.08 -7.72
C GLU A 25 -15.79 -16.60 -6.39
N ASP A 26 -17.09 -16.42 -6.18
CA ASP A 26 -17.75 -16.85 -4.95
C ASP A 26 -17.54 -18.36 -4.69
N GLY A 27 -17.24 -18.71 -3.44
CA GLY A 27 -17.06 -20.10 -3.00
C GLY A 27 -15.69 -20.74 -3.33
N THR A 28 -14.78 -20.02 -4.00
CA THR A 28 -13.46 -20.59 -4.36
C THR A 28 -12.40 -20.48 -3.27
N ILE A 29 -12.45 -19.44 -2.42
CA ILE A 29 -11.52 -19.25 -1.30
C ILE A 29 -12.15 -19.74 0.01
N GLY A 30 -13.37 -19.29 0.29
CA GLY A 30 -14.12 -19.65 1.49
C GLY A 30 -15.46 -18.92 1.53
N ASP A 31 -16.29 -19.27 2.51
CA ASP A 31 -17.58 -18.63 2.74
C ASP A 31 -17.53 -17.69 3.94
N ASP A 32 -17.31 -16.41 3.66
CA ASP A 32 -17.32 -15.36 4.69
C ASP A 32 -18.74 -14.93 5.10
N LYS A 33 -19.78 -15.47 4.47
CA LYS A 33 -21.17 -15.27 4.88
C LYS A 33 -21.59 -16.26 5.97
N SER A 34 -20.84 -17.35 6.12
CA SER A 34 -21.01 -18.35 7.18
C SER A 34 -21.05 -17.70 8.56
N TRP A 35 -21.97 -18.17 9.40
CA TRP A 35 -22.13 -17.70 10.77
C TRP A 35 -20.82 -17.78 11.57
N TYR A 36 -20.12 -18.93 11.48
CA TYR A 36 -18.86 -19.14 12.19
C TYR A 36 -17.79 -18.12 11.79
N TYR A 37 -17.68 -17.82 10.49
CA TYR A 37 -16.70 -16.87 10.00
C TYR A 37 -17.05 -15.42 10.42
N LYS A 38 -18.33 -15.05 10.38
CA LYS A 38 -18.80 -13.74 10.86
C LYS A 38 -18.49 -13.55 12.34
N VAL A 39 -18.76 -14.56 13.17
CA VAL A 39 -18.43 -14.52 14.61
C VAL A 39 -16.93 -14.38 14.81
N TYR A 40 -16.11 -15.16 14.09
CA TYR A 40 -14.65 -15.05 14.14
C TYR A 40 -14.17 -13.64 13.76
N SER A 41 -14.54 -13.14 12.59
CA SER A 41 -14.14 -11.83 12.09
C SER A 41 -14.58 -10.69 13.01
N TRP A 42 -15.85 -10.73 13.47
CA TRP A 42 -16.38 -9.74 14.39
C TRP A 42 -15.66 -9.79 15.74
N SER A 43 -15.45 -10.98 16.31
CA SER A 43 -14.72 -11.12 17.57
C SER A 43 -13.30 -10.55 17.49
N LEU A 44 -12.60 -10.79 16.38
CA LEU A 44 -11.25 -10.30 16.15
C LEU A 44 -11.22 -8.77 16.07
N LEU A 45 -12.10 -8.17 15.26
CA LEU A 45 -12.22 -6.72 15.14
C LEU A 45 -12.66 -6.05 16.45
N SER A 46 -13.55 -6.69 17.22
CA SER A 46 -13.97 -6.22 18.54
C SER A 46 -12.81 -6.23 19.54
N VAL A 47 -11.97 -7.28 19.54
CA VAL A 47 -10.77 -7.36 20.40
C VAL A 47 -9.79 -6.24 20.05
N TYR A 48 -9.55 -5.99 18.75
CA TYR A 48 -8.69 -4.89 18.32
C TYR A 48 -9.26 -3.52 18.73
N GLY A 49 -10.54 -3.29 18.47
CA GLY A 49 -11.21 -2.04 18.84
C GLY A 49 -11.18 -1.80 20.35
N PHE A 50 -11.42 -2.84 21.15
CA PHE A 50 -11.34 -2.76 22.61
C PHE A 50 -9.94 -2.42 23.09
N MET A 51 -8.91 -3.11 22.57
CA MET A 51 -7.50 -2.79 22.87
C MET A 51 -7.17 -1.34 22.52
N THR A 52 -7.54 -0.85 21.34
CA THR A 52 -7.29 0.55 20.94
C THR A 52 -8.02 1.55 21.85
N ILE A 53 -9.23 1.25 22.31
CA ILE A 53 -9.93 2.10 23.29
C ILE A 53 -9.14 2.17 24.60
N LEU A 54 -8.60 1.05 25.09
CA LEU A 54 -7.78 1.04 26.31
C LEU A 54 -6.48 1.84 26.15
N GLU A 55 -5.86 1.84 24.97
CA GLU A 55 -4.70 2.68 24.66
C GLU A 55 -5.06 4.16 24.62
N ILE A 56 -6.20 4.52 24.03
CA ILE A 56 -6.70 5.91 24.03
C ILE A 56 -6.97 6.37 25.46
N MET A 57 -7.57 5.53 26.30
CA MET A 57 -7.77 5.82 27.72
C MET A 57 -6.42 6.01 28.44
N ALA A 58 -5.42 5.17 28.16
CA ALA A 58 -4.08 5.32 28.72
C ALA A 58 -3.45 6.67 28.33
N ALA A 59 -3.55 7.04 27.06
CA ALA A 59 -3.02 8.29 26.54
C ALA A 59 -3.70 9.53 27.18
N MET A 60 -5.03 9.50 27.37
CA MET A 60 -5.78 10.66 27.88
C MET A 60 -5.76 10.80 29.40
N ILE A 61 -6.00 9.72 30.13
CA ILE A 61 -6.26 9.76 31.59
C ILE A 61 -5.35 8.84 32.41
N GLY A 62 -4.50 8.04 31.75
CA GLY A 62 -3.57 7.16 32.45
C GLY A 62 -2.40 7.92 33.07
N ASP A 63 -1.99 7.47 34.25
CA ASP A 63 -0.87 7.99 35.02
C ASP A 63 0.30 7.00 34.93
N TYR A 64 1.37 7.42 34.26
CA TYR A 64 2.53 6.59 33.94
C TYR A 64 3.81 7.42 33.99
N PRO A 65 4.97 6.78 34.17
CA PRO A 65 6.26 7.42 33.91
C PRO A 65 6.32 8.05 32.52
N GLU A 66 7.10 9.12 32.37
CA GLU A 66 7.21 9.94 31.15
C GLU A 66 7.49 9.11 29.87
N ASP A 67 8.32 8.06 29.96
CA ASP A 67 8.63 7.19 28.84
C ASP A 67 7.41 6.37 28.38
N GLU A 68 6.68 5.77 29.32
CA GLU A 68 5.45 5.02 29.03
C GLU A 68 4.30 5.94 28.60
N LYS A 69 4.23 7.15 29.15
CA LYS A 69 3.25 8.14 28.72
C LYS A 69 3.46 8.51 27.25
N ARG A 70 4.71 8.74 26.82
CA ARG A 70 5.05 9.04 25.41
C ARG A 70 4.75 7.85 24.48
N ASP A 71 5.07 6.63 24.90
CA ASP A 71 4.74 5.41 24.16
C ASP A 71 3.21 5.25 24.03
N SER A 72 2.44 5.50 25.10
CA SER A 72 0.97 5.39 25.11
C SER A 72 0.30 6.29 24.06
N VAL A 73 0.76 7.54 23.93
CA VAL A 73 0.24 8.49 22.93
C VAL A 73 0.58 8.02 21.51
N THR A 74 1.81 7.54 21.31
CA THR A 74 2.27 7.07 19.99
C THR A 74 1.46 5.86 19.53
N PHE A 75 1.23 4.89 20.42
CA PHE A 75 0.43 3.69 20.12
C PHE A 75 -1.03 4.01 19.92
N ALA A 76 -1.66 4.80 20.81
CA ALA A 76 -3.06 5.18 20.69
C ALA A 76 -3.36 5.83 19.33
N VAL A 77 -2.52 6.79 18.89
CA VAL A 77 -2.66 7.43 17.57
C VAL A 77 -2.40 6.44 16.45
N SER A 78 -1.32 5.67 16.52
CA SER A 78 -0.92 4.75 15.44
C SER A 78 -1.94 3.63 15.24
N HIS A 79 -2.40 2.97 16.29
CA HIS A 79 -3.37 1.89 16.21
C HIS A 79 -4.77 2.39 15.85
N THR A 80 -5.16 3.59 16.27
CA THR A 80 -6.39 4.23 15.76
C THR A 80 -6.33 4.39 14.24
N ILE A 81 -5.20 4.86 13.70
CA ILE A 81 -5.02 4.96 12.24
C ILE A 81 -5.05 3.58 11.58
N VAL A 82 -4.44 2.57 12.18
CA VAL A 82 -4.50 1.18 11.67
C VAL A 82 -5.95 0.68 11.61
N MET A 83 -6.73 0.89 12.66
CA MET A 83 -8.15 0.52 12.70
C MET A 83 -8.96 1.24 11.62
N LEU A 84 -8.71 2.53 11.39
CA LEU A 84 -9.35 3.29 10.31
C LEU A 84 -8.98 2.74 8.93
N LYS A 85 -7.73 2.34 8.70
CA LYS A 85 -7.31 1.71 7.45
C LYS A 85 -7.99 0.36 7.23
N ILE A 86 -8.02 -0.49 8.25
CA ILE A 86 -8.71 -1.79 8.22
C ILE A 86 -10.18 -1.55 7.85
N PHE A 87 -10.87 -0.68 8.56
CA PHE A 87 -12.26 -0.34 8.29
C PHE A 87 -12.48 0.19 6.86
N SER A 88 -11.58 1.05 6.36
CA SER A 88 -11.64 1.60 5.00
C SER A 88 -11.57 0.50 3.92
N VAL A 89 -10.67 -0.47 4.06
CA VAL A 89 -10.56 -1.59 3.12
C VAL A 89 -11.79 -2.50 3.17
N HIS A 90 -12.28 -2.81 4.38
CA HIS A 90 -13.47 -3.66 4.56
C HIS A 90 -14.73 -3.01 3.97
N SER A 91 -14.88 -1.70 4.13
CA SER A 91 -16.00 -0.93 3.56
C SER A 91 -16.00 -0.95 2.02
N ASN A 92 -14.82 -1.05 1.41
CA ASN A 92 -14.64 -1.11 -0.05
C ASN A 92 -14.58 -2.53 -0.62
N LYS A 93 -14.89 -3.57 0.18
CA LYS A 93 -14.71 -4.98 -0.20
C LYS A 93 -15.34 -5.39 -1.54
N GLN A 94 -16.58 -4.97 -1.81
CA GLN A 94 -17.26 -5.31 -3.07
C GLN A 94 -16.56 -4.72 -4.29
N MET A 95 -16.07 -3.49 -4.15
CA MET A 95 -15.29 -2.82 -5.19
C MET A 95 -13.94 -3.52 -5.38
N ILE A 96 -13.27 -3.92 -4.30
CA ILE A 96 -12.01 -4.69 -4.37
C ILE A 96 -12.23 -6.06 -5.05
N LYS A 97 -13.35 -6.75 -4.79
CA LYS A 97 -13.72 -7.97 -5.55
C LYS A 97 -13.77 -7.68 -7.05
N ALA A 98 -14.50 -6.64 -7.47
CA ALA A 98 -14.57 -6.25 -8.88
C ALA A 98 -13.20 -5.86 -9.46
N MET A 99 -12.38 -5.14 -8.68
CA MET A 99 -11.02 -4.76 -9.07
C MET A 99 -10.09 -5.96 -9.22
N ASN A 100 -10.22 -6.99 -8.38
CA ASN A 100 -9.47 -8.24 -8.52
C ASN A 100 -9.75 -8.91 -9.86
N LYS A 101 -11.04 -8.98 -10.26
CA LYS A 101 -11.41 -9.47 -11.59
C LYS A 101 -10.77 -8.63 -12.70
N ASN A 102 -10.92 -7.31 -12.63
CA ASN A 102 -10.40 -6.41 -13.66
C ASN A 102 -8.87 -6.49 -13.76
N MET A 103 -8.16 -6.61 -12.63
CA MET A 103 -6.70 -6.71 -12.60
C MET A 103 -6.18 -7.98 -13.26
N VAL A 104 -6.94 -9.09 -13.18
CA VAL A 104 -6.59 -10.33 -13.87
C VAL A 104 -6.74 -10.20 -15.39
N TYR A 105 -7.88 -9.67 -15.87
CA TYR A 105 -8.21 -9.73 -17.30
C TYR A 105 -7.67 -8.57 -18.14
N ILE A 106 -7.55 -7.36 -17.58
CA ILE A 106 -7.09 -6.20 -18.35
C ILE A 106 -5.66 -6.46 -18.83
N CYS A 107 -5.42 -6.31 -20.13
CA CYS A 107 -4.16 -6.57 -20.82
C CYS A 107 -3.64 -8.02 -20.76
N GLU A 108 -4.40 -9.02 -20.24
CA GLU A 108 -3.90 -10.39 -20.03
C GLU A 108 -3.27 -11.00 -21.31
N ALA A 109 -3.91 -10.80 -22.46
CA ALA A 109 -3.47 -11.34 -23.74
C ALA A 109 -2.10 -10.81 -24.20
N HIS A 110 -1.66 -9.67 -23.66
CA HIS A 110 -0.45 -8.96 -24.09
C HIS A 110 0.68 -9.01 -23.05
N GLU A 111 0.46 -9.68 -21.92
CA GLU A 111 1.44 -9.82 -20.85
C GLU A 111 2.64 -10.67 -21.26
N GLU A 112 3.84 -10.10 -21.12
CA GLU A 112 5.08 -10.82 -21.41
C GLU A 112 5.52 -11.67 -20.20
N PRO A 113 5.83 -12.96 -20.38
CA PRO A 113 6.18 -13.85 -19.27
C PRO A 113 7.36 -13.38 -18.42
N THR A 114 8.37 -12.79 -19.07
CA THR A 114 9.58 -12.22 -18.43
C THR A 114 9.21 -11.05 -17.52
N LEU A 115 8.43 -10.09 -18.04
CA LEU A 115 7.95 -8.94 -17.30
C LEU A 115 7.05 -9.34 -16.12
N MET A 116 6.18 -10.34 -16.31
CA MET A 116 5.33 -10.87 -15.24
C MET A 116 6.13 -11.58 -14.14
N ALA A 117 7.24 -12.25 -14.50
CA ALA A 117 8.14 -12.86 -13.52
C ALA A 117 8.87 -11.80 -12.68
N GLU A 118 9.33 -10.72 -13.32
CA GLU A 118 9.95 -9.58 -12.62
C GLU A 118 8.97 -8.89 -11.68
N LYS A 119 7.76 -8.59 -12.15
CA LYS A 119 6.65 -8.07 -11.32
C LYS A 119 6.44 -8.92 -10.08
N TYR A 120 6.31 -10.24 -10.26
CA TYR A 120 6.10 -11.17 -9.15
C TYR A 120 7.26 -11.13 -8.14
N LYS A 121 8.50 -11.10 -8.64
CA LYS A 121 9.70 -10.98 -7.81
C LYS A 121 9.68 -9.70 -6.99
N ILE A 122 9.35 -8.56 -7.58
CA ILE A 122 9.28 -7.26 -6.90
C ILE A 122 8.18 -7.25 -5.84
N VAL A 123 6.97 -7.74 -6.15
CA VAL A 123 5.89 -7.88 -5.17
C VAL A 123 6.35 -8.73 -3.98
N LYS A 124 6.93 -9.91 -4.25
CA LYS A 124 7.39 -10.83 -3.20
C LYS A 124 8.48 -10.23 -2.33
N ILE A 125 9.49 -9.59 -2.93
CA ILE A 125 10.60 -8.95 -2.20
C ILE A 125 10.05 -7.82 -1.31
N ASN A 126 9.19 -6.95 -1.85
CA ASN A 126 8.67 -5.82 -1.09
C ASN A 126 7.75 -6.29 0.06
N VAL A 127 6.89 -7.29 -0.17
CA VAL A 127 6.05 -7.86 0.90
C VAL A 127 6.91 -8.48 1.99
N LEU A 128 7.94 -9.24 1.62
CA LEU A 128 8.84 -9.87 2.59
C LEU A 128 9.64 -8.84 3.37
N ALA A 129 10.22 -7.84 2.69
CA ALA A 129 10.97 -6.77 3.33
C ALA A 129 10.08 -5.97 4.30
N TYR A 130 8.85 -5.66 3.90
CA TYR A 130 7.90 -4.96 4.75
C TYR A 130 7.49 -5.80 5.97
N PHE A 131 7.21 -7.09 5.77
CA PHE A 131 6.93 -8.00 6.87
C PHE A 131 8.10 -8.05 7.87
N SER A 132 9.33 -8.20 7.37
CA SER A 132 10.54 -8.27 8.19
C SER A 132 10.78 -7.00 8.99
N ILE A 133 10.61 -5.81 8.41
CA ILE A 133 10.87 -4.55 9.12
C ILE A 133 9.81 -4.25 10.19
N VAL A 134 8.53 -4.58 9.94
CA VAL A 134 7.45 -4.38 10.92
C VAL A 134 7.58 -5.36 12.09
N TYR A 135 7.77 -6.66 11.82
CA TYR A 135 7.96 -7.63 12.89
C TYR A 135 9.30 -7.43 13.60
N GLY A 136 10.35 -7.03 12.88
CA GLY A 136 11.62 -6.62 13.48
C GLY A 136 11.44 -5.48 14.47
N SER A 137 10.67 -4.44 14.10
CA SER A 137 10.30 -3.36 15.02
C SER A 137 9.52 -3.88 16.23
N GLY A 138 8.51 -4.73 16.03
CA GLY A 138 7.74 -5.34 17.11
C GLY A 138 8.61 -6.16 18.09
N LEU A 139 9.61 -6.89 17.60
CA LEU A 139 10.55 -7.63 18.44
C LEU A 139 11.40 -6.70 19.31
N PHE A 140 11.81 -5.53 18.81
CA PHE A 140 12.53 -4.55 19.64
C PHE A 140 11.67 -3.99 20.78
N TYR A 141 10.35 -3.86 20.59
CA TYR A 141 9.44 -3.52 21.68
C TYR A 141 9.35 -4.63 22.72
N VAL A 142 9.34 -5.90 22.29
CA VAL A 142 9.39 -7.06 23.21
C VAL A 142 10.71 -7.08 23.99
N PHE A 143 11.84 -6.83 23.32
CA PHE A 143 13.15 -6.77 23.98
C PHE A 143 13.25 -5.63 24.98
N GLU A 144 12.67 -4.46 24.68
CA GLU A 144 12.59 -3.36 25.63
C GLU A 144 11.72 -3.73 26.85
N GLY A 145 10.59 -4.40 26.63
CA GLY A 145 9.75 -4.93 27.73
C GLY A 145 10.51 -5.91 28.62
N ILE A 146 11.26 -6.85 28.03
CA ILE A 146 12.10 -7.81 28.79
C ILE A 146 13.21 -7.07 29.56
N ARG A 147 13.84 -6.08 28.94
CA ARG A 147 14.88 -5.25 29.59
C ARG A 147 14.32 -4.52 30.81
N LYS A 148 13.09 -4.01 30.75
CA LYS A 148 12.41 -3.37 31.89
C LYS A 148 12.24 -4.32 33.08
N ILE A 149 11.91 -5.59 32.83
CA ILE A 149 11.88 -6.63 33.88
C ILE A 149 13.23 -6.76 34.57
N PHE A 150 14.32 -6.90 33.81
CA PHE A 150 15.66 -7.03 34.37
C PHE A 150 16.14 -5.78 35.11
N ALA A 151 15.58 -4.61 34.79
CA ALA A 151 15.83 -3.35 35.50
C ALA A 151 14.97 -3.17 36.76
N GLY A 152 14.14 -4.16 37.13
CA GLY A 152 13.26 -4.10 38.30
C GLY A 152 11.91 -3.41 38.06
N SER A 153 11.53 -3.18 36.80
CA SER A 153 10.21 -2.69 36.38
C SER A 153 9.39 -3.84 35.79
N HIS A 154 8.26 -3.53 35.15
CA HIS A 154 7.33 -4.51 34.62
C HIS A 154 7.50 -4.76 33.12
N PHE A 155 6.99 -5.91 32.66
CA PHE A 155 6.91 -6.20 31.23
C PHE A 155 5.83 -5.34 30.56
N VAL A 156 6.24 -4.36 29.76
CA VAL A 156 5.32 -3.53 28.96
C VAL A 156 5.86 -3.41 27.54
N THR A 157 5.02 -3.73 26.56
CA THR A 157 5.26 -3.49 25.13
C THR A 157 4.35 -2.40 24.60
N ILE A 158 3.09 -2.45 25.01
CA ILE A 158 2.05 -1.44 24.80
C ILE A 158 1.49 -0.98 26.14
N VAL A 159 1.06 0.27 26.19
CA VAL A 159 0.53 0.89 27.40
C VAL A 159 -0.99 1.00 27.28
N THR A 160 -1.70 0.24 28.12
CA THR A 160 -3.17 0.19 28.19
C THR A 160 -3.64 0.70 29.55
N TYR A 161 -4.86 1.26 29.62
CA TYR A 161 -5.35 1.91 30.85
C TYR A 161 -5.36 0.98 32.08
N PRO A 162 -5.92 -0.23 31.99
CA PRO A 162 -5.61 -1.32 32.92
C PRO A 162 -4.51 -2.23 32.34
N PRO A 163 -3.71 -2.89 33.19
CA PRO A 163 -3.58 -2.69 34.63
C PRO A 163 -2.83 -1.41 34.98
N SER A 164 -2.98 -0.91 36.22
CA SER A 164 -2.20 0.23 36.69
C SER A 164 -0.70 -0.06 36.64
N TYR A 165 0.12 0.98 36.52
CA TYR A 165 1.58 0.85 36.43
C TYR A 165 2.15 -0.03 37.55
N GLU A 166 1.86 0.31 38.81
CA GLU A 166 2.35 -0.37 40.02
C GLU A 166 1.76 -1.78 40.28
N ASP A 167 0.83 -2.27 39.44
CA ASP A 167 0.19 -3.56 39.68
C ASP A 167 1.03 -4.71 39.11
N ASP A 168 1.66 -5.44 40.05
CA ASP A 168 2.48 -6.62 39.83
C ASP A 168 1.75 -7.96 39.98
N SER A 169 0.43 -7.93 40.12
CA SER A 169 -0.33 -9.18 40.25
C SER A 169 -0.15 -10.07 39.02
N LEU A 170 -0.25 -11.39 39.23
CA LEU A 170 -0.14 -12.37 38.16
C LEU A 170 -1.17 -12.12 37.03
N TYR A 171 -2.34 -11.59 37.38
CA TYR A 171 -3.36 -11.16 36.43
C TYR A 171 -2.88 -10.01 35.54
N SER A 172 -2.21 -9.02 36.12
CA SER A 172 -1.70 -7.83 35.42
C SER A 172 -0.54 -8.16 34.49
N VAL A 173 0.35 -9.06 34.91
CA VAL A 173 1.39 -9.62 34.02
C VAL A 173 0.77 -10.42 32.87
N ALA A 174 -0.19 -11.31 33.16
CA ALA A 174 -0.88 -12.08 32.13
C ALA A 174 -1.61 -11.17 31.12
N PHE A 175 -2.22 -10.09 31.61
CA PHE A 175 -2.88 -9.10 30.76
C PHE A 175 -1.88 -8.41 29.83
N ARG A 176 -0.75 -7.88 30.34
CA ARG A 176 0.31 -7.24 29.54
C ARG A 176 0.90 -8.18 28.46
N VAL A 177 1.04 -9.46 28.76
CA VAL A 177 1.44 -10.48 27.77
C VAL A 177 0.34 -10.69 26.74
N SER A 178 -0.93 -10.80 27.16
CA SER A 178 -2.06 -11.00 26.25
C SER A 178 -2.24 -9.84 25.27
N THR A 179 -2.05 -8.59 25.73
CA THR A 179 -2.15 -7.41 24.88
C THR A 179 -1.01 -7.34 23.88
N THR A 180 0.18 -7.82 24.24
CA THR A 180 1.30 -8.02 23.30
C THR A 180 0.93 -9.01 22.19
N VAL A 181 0.26 -10.13 22.53
CA VAL A 181 -0.20 -11.09 21.51
C VAL A 181 -1.24 -10.47 20.58
N ILE A 182 -2.19 -9.71 21.14
CA ILE A 182 -3.20 -8.99 20.35
C ILE A 182 -2.55 -7.97 19.42
N LEU A 183 -1.52 -7.24 19.87
CA LEU A 183 -0.73 -6.34 19.03
C LEU A 183 -0.17 -7.08 17.81
N PHE A 184 0.53 -8.20 17.99
CA PHE A 184 1.11 -8.94 16.86
C PHE A 184 0.04 -9.45 15.89
N MET A 185 -1.14 -9.83 16.39
CA MET A 185 -2.27 -10.19 15.54
C MET A 185 -2.83 -8.98 14.76
N LEU A 186 -2.93 -7.80 15.41
CA LEU A 186 -3.31 -6.55 14.74
C LEU A 186 -2.32 -6.18 13.64
N LEU A 187 -1.01 -6.27 13.92
CA LEU A 187 0.05 -6.03 12.93
C LEU A 187 -0.04 -7.03 11.76
N LEU A 188 -0.30 -8.31 12.04
CA LEU A 188 -0.50 -9.31 10.98
C LEU A 188 -1.67 -8.94 10.07
N THR A 189 -2.81 -8.58 10.67
CA THR A 189 -4.02 -8.17 9.95
C THR A 189 -3.77 -6.93 9.10
N MET A 190 -3.12 -5.91 9.66
CA MET A 190 -2.73 -4.70 8.94
C MET A 190 -1.83 -5.00 7.75
N ILE A 191 -0.75 -5.76 7.97
CA ILE A 191 0.22 -6.08 6.91
C ILE A 191 -0.46 -6.84 5.77
N VAL A 192 -1.23 -7.89 6.07
CA VAL A 192 -1.76 -8.79 5.04
C VAL A 192 -3.00 -8.22 4.35
N SER A 193 -3.94 -7.67 5.12
CA SER A 193 -5.25 -7.25 4.60
C SER A 193 -5.26 -5.84 4.04
N VAL A 194 -4.34 -4.97 4.46
CA VAL A 194 -4.34 -3.56 4.08
C VAL A 194 -3.09 -3.21 3.29
N ASP A 195 -1.92 -3.27 3.93
CA ASP A 195 -0.72 -2.61 3.40
C ASP A 195 -0.13 -3.37 2.21
N SER A 196 0.03 -4.69 2.36
CA SER A 196 0.52 -5.53 1.27
C SER A 196 -0.48 -5.63 0.11
N LEU A 197 -1.80 -5.58 0.39
CA LEU A 197 -2.82 -5.52 -0.65
C LEU A 197 -2.67 -4.23 -1.46
N THR A 198 -2.65 -3.08 -0.78
CA THR A 198 -2.49 -1.76 -1.41
C THR A 198 -1.21 -1.68 -2.24
N MET A 199 -0.08 -2.10 -1.67
CA MET A 199 1.21 -2.14 -2.37
C MET A 199 1.16 -3.04 -3.61
N THR A 200 0.58 -4.23 -3.49
CA THR A 200 0.47 -5.18 -4.60
C THR A 200 -0.34 -4.57 -5.73
N TYR A 201 -1.45 -3.90 -5.43
CA TYR A 201 -2.25 -3.18 -6.43
C TYR A 201 -1.45 -2.09 -7.15
N LEU A 202 -0.71 -1.23 -6.41
CA LEU A 202 0.09 -0.17 -7.03
C LEU A 202 1.18 -0.75 -7.95
N ILE A 203 1.87 -1.81 -7.51
CA ILE A 203 2.88 -2.48 -8.34
C ILE A 203 2.24 -3.12 -9.57
N MET A 204 1.16 -3.88 -9.41
CA MET A 204 0.50 -4.54 -10.55
C MET A 204 -0.04 -3.53 -11.55
N PHE A 205 -0.65 -2.45 -11.08
CA PHE A 205 -1.19 -1.39 -11.93
C PHE A 205 -0.11 -0.68 -12.74
N LYS A 206 1.06 -0.41 -12.15
CA LYS A 206 2.26 0.07 -12.87
C LYS A 206 2.58 -0.84 -14.07
N TYR A 207 2.64 -2.15 -13.84
CA TYR A 207 2.98 -3.12 -14.88
C TYR A 207 1.91 -3.23 -15.98
N LYS A 208 0.65 -2.90 -15.70
CA LYS A 208 -0.38 -2.80 -16.73
C LYS A 208 -0.12 -1.66 -17.71
N PHE A 209 0.36 -0.50 -17.23
CA PHE A 209 0.79 0.59 -18.12
C PHE A 209 2.04 0.22 -18.93
N ILE A 210 3.02 -0.45 -18.31
CA ILE A 210 4.20 -0.95 -19.04
C ILE A 210 3.76 -1.92 -20.14
N THR A 211 2.87 -2.86 -19.84
CA THR A 211 2.34 -3.83 -20.81
C THR A 211 1.63 -3.12 -21.96
N LEU A 212 0.80 -2.11 -21.66
CA LEU A 212 0.12 -1.33 -22.68
C LEU A 212 1.10 -0.54 -23.56
N ARG A 213 2.18 0.02 -22.99
CA ARG A 213 3.22 0.71 -23.76
C ARG A 213 3.93 -0.26 -24.70
N ASN A 214 4.41 -1.40 -24.17
CA ASN A 214 5.06 -2.44 -24.97
C ASN A 214 4.13 -2.98 -26.07
N TYR A 215 2.81 -3.04 -25.82
CA TYR A 215 1.83 -3.36 -26.86
C TYR A 215 1.87 -2.38 -28.03
N PHE A 216 1.85 -1.07 -27.78
CA PHE A 216 1.95 -0.07 -28.84
C PHE A 216 3.31 -0.08 -29.55
N GLU A 217 4.41 -0.32 -28.83
CA GLU A 217 5.74 -0.48 -29.42
C GLU A 217 5.77 -1.68 -30.38
N ARG A 218 5.27 -2.86 -29.95
CA ARG A 218 5.17 -4.04 -30.82
C ARG A 218 4.24 -3.82 -32.01
N LEU A 219 3.11 -3.13 -31.80
CA LEU A 219 2.19 -2.76 -32.88
C LEU A 219 2.89 -1.90 -33.95
N THR A 220 3.80 -1.03 -33.52
CA THR A 220 4.61 -0.18 -34.40
C THR A 220 5.59 -1.02 -35.22
N GLU A 221 6.32 -1.94 -34.57
CA GLU A 221 7.26 -2.83 -35.26
C GLU A 221 6.56 -3.73 -36.28
N ASP A 222 5.42 -4.31 -35.89
CA ASP A 222 4.56 -5.11 -36.76
C ASP A 222 4.09 -4.31 -37.97
N PHE A 223 3.65 -3.07 -37.75
CA PHE A 223 3.23 -2.19 -38.82
C PHE A 223 4.34 -1.99 -39.85
N TYR A 224 5.55 -1.59 -39.44
CA TYR A 224 6.65 -1.35 -40.38
C TYR A 224 7.07 -2.63 -41.13
N LYS A 225 7.13 -3.78 -40.45
CA LYS A 225 7.44 -5.08 -41.09
C LYS A 225 6.42 -5.46 -42.17
N MET A 226 5.13 -5.18 -41.94
CA MET A 226 4.07 -5.51 -42.90
C MET A 226 3.89 -4.43 -43.97
N ASN A 227 4.20 -3.17 -43.68
CA ASN A 227 3.95 -2.06 -44.59
C ASN A 227 4.80 -2.17 -45.86
N ASP A 228 6.00 -2.75 -45.79
CA ASP A 228 6.85 -2.99 -46.96
C ASP A 228 6.29 -4.07 -47.90
N VAL A 229 5.46 -4.98 -47.37
CA VAL A 229 4.91 -6.13 -48.12
C VAL A 229 3.47 -5.86 -48.58
N ASN A 230 2.61 -5.43 -47.65
CA ASN A 230 1.19 -5.17 -47.90
C ASN A 230 0.70 -3.93 -47.13
N PRO A 231 0.87 -2.72 -47.71
CA PRO A 231 0.54 -1.46 -47.04
C PRO A 231 -0.92 -1.33 -46.59
N ARG A 232 -1.86 -1.96 -47.32
CA ARG A 232 -3.29 -1.88 -46.98
C ARG A 232 -3.62 -2.72 -45.76
N GLU A 233 -3.12 -3.95 -45.72
CA GLU A 233 -3.30 -4.86 -44.58
C GLU A 233 -2.58 -4.34 -43.33
N ALA A 234 -1.36 -3.80 -43.50
CA ALA A 234 -0.62 -3.15 -42.41
C ALA A 234 -1.42 -2.00 -41.79
N ALA A 235 -2.02 -1.13 -42.61
CA ALA A 235 -2.83 -0.01 -42.14
C ALA A 235 -4.11 -0.49 -41.42
N ASP A 236 -4.78 -1.52 -41.92
CA ASP A 236 -5.97 -2.09 -41.26
C ASP A 236 -5.62 -2.77 -39.92
N LYS A 237 -4.51 -3.52 -39.87
CA LYS A 237 -4.00 -4.13 -38.63
C LYS A 237 -3.62 -3.07 -37.60
N LEU A 238 -2.94 -1.99 -38.02
CA LEU A 238 -2.62 -0.87 -37.16
C LEU A 238 -3.89 -0.21 -36.60
N THR A 239 -4.87 0.09 -37.44
CA THR A 239 -6.13 0.70 -37.00
C THR A 239 -6.87 -0.17 -35.98
N ASN A 240 -6.94 -1.49 -36.22
CA ASN A 240 -7.58 -2.42 -35.27
C ASN A 240 -6.80 -2.50 -33.95
N GLY A 241 -5.46 -2.56 -34.01
CA GLY A 241 -4.62 -2.58 -32.83
C GLY A 241 -4.69 -1.27 -32.02
N LEU A 242 -4.76 -0.12 -32.71
CA LEU A 242 -4.99 1.16 -32.04
C LEU A 242 -6.32 1.17 -31.26
N VAL A 243 -7.40 0.64 -31.86
CA VAL A 243 -8.70 0.54 -31.18
C VAL A 243 -8.62 -0.37 -29.96
N GLU A 244 -7.99 -1.54 -30.09
CA GLU A 244 -7.77 -2.47 -28.97
C GLU A 244 -6.96 -1.81 -27.83
N GLY A 245 -5.84 -1.18 -28.16
CA GLY A 245 -5.01 -0.44 -27.20
C GLY A 245 -5.77 0.70 -26.50
N ILE A 246 -6.62 1.43 -27.21
CA ILE A 246 -7.45 2.50 -26.62
C ILE A 246 -8.51 1.91 -25.67
N ILE A 247 -9.09 0.76 -25.99
CA ILE A 247 -10.02 0.06 -25.09
C ILE A 247 -9.28 -0.36 -23.82
N MET A 248 -8.10 -0.95 -23.93
CA MET A 248 -7.26 -1.28 -22.77
C MET A 248 -6.93 -0.04 -21.94
N HIS A 249 -6.50 1.05 -22.58
CA HIS A 249 -6.21 2.32 -21.89
C HIS A 249 -7.43 2.87 -21.14
N LYS A 250 -8.62 2.83 -21.74
CA LYS A 250 -9.87 3.26 -21.11
C LYS A 250 -10.17 2.44 -19.85
N GLU A 251 -9.99 1.13 -19.90
CA GLU A 251 -10.20 0.27 -18.73
C GLU A 251 -9.14 0.52 -17.64
N LEU A 252 -7.88 0.82 -18.00
CA LEU A 252 -6.87 1.27 -17.03
C LEU A 252 -7.22 2.61 -16.38
N LEU A 253 -7.73 3.57 -17.14
CA LEU A 253 -8.20 4.85 -16.59
C LEU A 253 -9.36 4.66 -15.61
N ARG A 254 -10.25 3.70 -15.86
CA ARG A 254 -11.31 3.33 -14.93
C ARG A 254 -10.73 2.69 -13.67
N MET A 255 -9.83 1.73 -13.82
CA MET A 255 -9.15 1.07 -12.71
C MET A 255 -8.36 2.05 -11.84
N ALA A 256 -7.75 3.10 -12.41
CA ALA A 256 -7.08 4.14 -11.63
C ALA A 256 -8.04 4.81 -10.63
N LYS A 257 -9.28 5.08 -11.05
CA LYS A 257 -10.32 5.67 -10.18
C LYS A 257 -10.78 4.68 -9.11
N ASP A 258 -10.94 3.41 -9.48
CA ASP A 258 -11.30 2.36 -8.53
C ASP A 258 -10.20 2.17 -7.46
N ILE A 259 -8.92 2.22 -7.85
CA ILE A 259 -7.77 2.19 -6.92
C ILE A 259 -7.78 3.39 -5.97
N ASP A 260 -8.02 4.60 -6.48
CA ASP A 260 -8.11 5.82 -5.66
C ASP A 260 -9.27 5.72 -4.65
N GLN A 261 -10.42 5.19 -5.07
CA GLN A 261 -11.57 5.00 -4.18
C GLN A 261 -11.32 3.90 -3.13
N ALA A 262 -10.64 2.81 -3.49
CA ALA A 262 -10.39 1.68 -2.59
C ALA A 262 -9.31 2.00 -1.55
N PHE A 263 -8.22 2.62 -2.01
CA PHE A 263 -6.97 2.72 -1.25
C PHE A 263 -6.51 4.16 -1.02
N GLY A 264 -7.16 5.18 -1.59
CA GLY A 264 -6.79 6.58 -1.41
C GLY A 264 -6.80 7.00 0.06
N THR A 265 -7.81 6.58 0.83
CA THR A 265 -7.86 6.79 2.29
C THR A 265 -6.72 6.07 3.02
N VAL A 266 -6.38 4.85 2.61
CA VAL A 266 -5.27 4.08 3.22
C VAL A 266 -3.94 4.81 3.03
N ILE A 267 -3.66 5.27 1.80
CA ILE A 267 -2.43 5.98 1.48
C ILE A 267 -2.38 7.34 2.20
N ALA A 268 -3.51 8.05 2.27
CA ALA A 268 -3.65 9.31 2.97
C ALA A 268 -3.39 9.16 4.49
N LEU A 269 -3.98 8.13 5.11
CA LEU A 269 -3.73 7.79 6.51
C LEU A 269 -2.28 7.35 6.75
N GLN A 270 -1.67 6.60 5.82
CA GLN A 270 -0.25 6.25 5.91
C GLN A 270 0.65 7.48 5.86
N LEU A 271 0.34 8.46 5.01
CA LEU A 271 1.07 9.73 4.94
C LEU A 271 1.02 10.47 6.28
N CYS A 272 -0.18 10.65 6.85
CA CYS A 272 -0.37 11.30 8.15
C CYS A 272 0.33 10.55 9.29
N GLN A 273 0.21 9.22 9.34
CA GLN A 273 0.85 8.38 10.34
C GLN A 273 2.37 8.50 10.25
N SER A 274 2.93 8.41 9.05
CA SER A 274 4.37 8.47 8.84
C SER A 274 4.94 9.84 9.23
N SER A 275 4.30 10.93 8.82
CA SER A 275 4.76 12.27 9.18
C SER A 275 4.60 12.56 10.68
N GLY A 276 3.43 12.23 11.26
CA GLY A 276 3.10 12.53 12.65
C GLY A 276 3.93 11.70 13.63
N SER A 277 3.95 10.38 13.46
CA SER A 277 4.70 9.50 14.37
C SER A 277 6.21 9.69 14.22
N ALA A 278 6.73 9.95 13.02
CA ALA A 278 8.17 10.18 12.88
C ALA A 278 8.62 11.48 13.56
N VAL A 279 7.85 12.58 13.46
CA VAL A 279 8.17 13.82 14.18
C VAL A 279 8.09 13.60 15.69
N SER A 280 7.03 12.97 16.18
CA SER A 280 6.87 12.69 17.62
C SER A 280 8.04 11.86 18.16
N LEU A 281 8.41 10.78 17.49
CA LEU A 281 9.46 9.87 17.92
C LEU A 281 10.86 10.46 17.80
N LEU A 282 11.14 11.24 16.77
CA LEU A 282 12.41 11.95 16.64
C LEU A 282 12.55 13.05 17.70
N LEU A 283 11.44 13.70 18.08
CA LEU A 283 11.44 14.64 19.20
C LEU A 283 11.73 13.92 20.53
N GLN A 284 11.21 12.70 20.73
CA GLN A 284 11.58 11.89 21.89
C GLN A 284 13.09 11.61 21.92
N ILE A 285 13.72 11.32 20.78
CA ILE A 285 15.17 11.16 20.69
C ILE A 285 15.91 12.48 21.03
N ALA A 286 15.44 13.61 20.51
CA ALA A 286 16.09 14.90 20.70
C ALA A 286 15.98 15.45 22.14
N LEU A 287 14.89 15.12 22.85
CA LEU A 287 14.58 15.62 24.19
C LEU A 287 14.96 14.68 25.33
N SER A 288 15.52 13.51 25.04
CA SER A 288 15.83 12.52 26.08
C SER A 288 17.32 12.51 26.37
N ASP A 289 17.70 12.84 27.60
CA ASP A 289 19.10 12.94 28.02
C ASP A 289 19.81 11.58 28.15
N GLN A 290 19.06 10.48 28.34
CA GLN A 290 19.59 9.13 28.49
C GLN A 290 18.66 8.05 27.89
N LEU A 291 18.71 7.87 26.56
CA LEU A 291 18.06 6.71 25.93
C LEU A 291 18.99 5.49 25.96
N THR A 292 18.44 4.35 26.40
CA THR A 292 19.17 3.08 26.27
C THR A 292 19.34 2.71 24.80
N PHE A 293 20.32 1.86 24.48
CA PHE A 293 20.52 1.36 23.13
C PHE A 293 19.26 0.66 22.59
N VAL A 294 18.60 -0.17 23.42
CA VAL A 294 17.38 -0.91 23.03
C VAL A 294 16.20 0.04 22.80
N ALA A 295 16.02 1.04 23.67
CA ALA A 295 15.01 2.08 23.48
C ALA A 295 15.25 2.94 22.24
N SER A 296 16.52 3.16 21.86
CA SER A 296 16.85 3.89 20.63
C SER A 296 16.57 3.04 19.39
N MET A 297 16.92 1.75 19.43
CA MET A 297 16.66 0.82 18.33
C MET A 297 15.15 0.64 18.08
N LYS A 298 14.31 0.47 19.13
CA LYS A 298 12.85 0.36 18.93
C LYS A 298 12.29 1.55 18.13
N ILE A 299 12.74 2.77 18.46
CA ILE A 299 12.29 4.00 17.81
C ILE A 299 12.76 4.05 16.35
N ILE A 300 14.05 3.79 16.10
CA ILE A 300 14.64 3.84 14.75
C ILE A 300 13.97 2.83 13.84
N PHE A 301 13.77 1.58 14.29
CA PHE A 301 13.11 0.54 13.50
C PHE A 301 11.65 0.88 13.22
N PHE A 302 10.93 1.49 14.17
CA PHE A 302 9.56 1.92 13.97
C PHE A 302 9.46 3.03 12.90
N VAL A 303 10.29 4.07 13.02
CA VAL A 303 10.37 5.16 12.03
C VAL A 303 10.77 4.63 10.66
N ALA A 304 11.75 3.72 10.60
CA ALA A 304 12.17 3.07 9.37
C ALA A 304 11.04 2.26 8.72
N ALA A 305 10.25 1.50 9.50
CA ALA A 305 9.10 0.76 8.99
C ALA A 305 8.03 1.68 8.38
N LEU A 306 7.73 2.81 9.04
CA LEU A 306 6.78 3.81 8.54
C LEU A 306 7.22 4.44 7.22
N PHE A 307 8.46 4.92 7.16
CA PHE A 307 9.00 5.51 5.93
C PHE A 307 9.19 4.51 4.81
N PHE A 308 9.53 3.25 5.14
CA PHE A 308 9.64 2.19 4.15
C PHE A 308 8.29 1.94 3.46
N LEU A 309 7.21 1.80 4.22
CA LEU A 309 5.87 1.64 3.65
C LEU A 309 5.43 2.89 2.87
N LEU A 310 5.68 4.09 3.40
CA LEU A 310 5.35 5.34 2.72
C LEU A 310 6.07 5.46 1.38
N GLY A 311 7.38 5.13 1.36
CA GLY A 311 8.18 5.11 0.15
C GLY A 311 7.64 4.10 -0.86
N LEU A 312 7.27 2.89 -0.42
CA LEU A 312 6.64 1.90 -1.30
C LEU A 312 5.36 2.42 -1.94
N PHE A 313 4.50 3.13 -1.21
CA PHE A 313 3.28 3.70 -1.79
C PHE A 313 3.58 4.86 -2.75
N LEU A 314 4.33 5.86 -2.32
CA LEU A 314 4.54 7.09 -3.09
C LEU A 314 5.43 6.86 -4.32
N CYS A 315 6.47 6.02 -4.21
CA CYS A 315 7.33 5.71 -5.34
C CYS A 315 6.57 4.89 -6.40
N ASN A 316 5.78 3.89 -6.01
CA ASN A 316 5.00 3.12 -7.00
C ASN A 316 3.88 3.96 -7.63
N ALA A 317 3.20 4.82 -6.87
CA ALA A 317 2.22 5.76 -7.43
C ALA A 317 2.84 6.79 -8.39
N GLY A 318 4.02 7.31 -8.05
CA GLY A 318 4.79 8.18 -8.93
C GLY A 318 5.21 7.47 -10.22
N GLU A 319 5.65 6.21 -10.11
CA GLU A 319 6.03 5.40 -11.26
C GLU A 319 4.83 5.08 -12.17
N ILE A 320 3.63 4.84 -11.62
CA ILE A 320 2.40 4.73 -12.42
C ILE A 320 2.17 5.99 -13.25
N THR A 321 2.30 7.17 -12.62
CA THR A 321 2.14 8.47 -13.28
C THR A 321 3.17 8.65 -14.40
N TYR A 322 4.41 8.25 -14.13
CA TYR A 322 5.50 8.31 -15.11
C TYR A 322 5.23 7.36 -16.30
N GLN A 323 4.93 6.09 -16.06
CA GLN A 323 4.65 5.12 -17.13
C GLN A 323 3.43 5.54 -17.98
N ALA A 324 2.39 6.10 -17.35
CA ALA A 324 1.24 6.66 -18.08
C ALA A 324 1.64 7.85 -18.96
N SER A 325 2.59 8.68 -18.53
CA SER A 325 3.06 9.86 -19.29
C SER A 325 3.85 9.52 -20.57
N LEU A 326 4.40 8.30 -20.67
CA LEU A 326 5.11 7.81 -21.85
C LEU A 326 4.18 7.23 -22.93
N LEU A 327 2.94 6.91 -22.55
CA LEU A 327 1.95 6.31 -23.44
C LEU A 327 1.62 7.17 -24.69
N PRO A 328 1.46 8.51 -24.60
CA PRO A 328 1.20 9.35 -25.76
C PRO A 328 2.26 9.23 -26.84
N ASP A 329 3.54 9.12 -26.46
CA ASP A 329 4.66 9.00 -27.39
C ASP A 329 4.60 7.66 -28.13
N ALA A 330 4.40 6.55 -27.40
CA ALA A 330 4.24 5.23 -27.99
C ALA A 330 3.07 5.17 -28.99
N VAL A 331 1.96 5.85 -28.68
CA VAL A 331 0.81 5.97 -29.59
C VAL A 331 1.12 6.88 -30.79
N PHE A 332 1.82 8.00 -30.57
CA PHE A 332 2.13 8.97 -31.63
C PHE A 332 3.10 8.40 -32.66
N TYR A 333 4.08 7.60 -32.21
CA TYR A 333 5.10 6.98 -33.06
C TYR A 333 4.65 5.66 -33.71
N CYS A 334 3.36 5.31 -33.66
CA CYS A 334 2.85 4.03 -34.16
C CYS A 334 2.87 3.82 -35.68
N GLY A 335 3.49 4.73 -36.46
CA GLY A 335 3.56 4.63 -37.92
C GLY A 335 2.32 5.15 -38.68
N TRP A 336 1.37 5.81 -38.01
CA TRP A 336 0.13 6.30 -38.64
C TRP A 336 0.34 7.23 -39.85
N HIS A 337 1.47 7.93 -39.91
CA HIS A 337 1.83 8.86 -41.00
C HIS A 337 2.23 8.12 -42.29
N ALA A 338 2.72 6.88 -42.16
CA ALA A 338 3.14 6.04 -43.27
C ALA A 338 2.02 5.11 -43.79
N CYS A 339 0.82 5.18 -43.20
CA CYS A 339 -0.32 4.38 -43.62
C CYS A 339 -0.78 4.70 -45.04
N ALA A 340 -1.14 3.66 -45.78
CA ALA A 340 -1.89 3.82 -47.03
C ALA A 340 -3.20 4.58 -46.81
N ARG A 341 -3.74 5.20 -47.87
CA ARG A 341 -4.94 6.04 -47.79
C ARG A 341 -6.16 5.23 -47.33
N GLN A 342 -6.61 5.48 -46.11
CA GLN A 342 -7.79 4.84 -45.50
C GLN A 342 -9.06 5.69 -45.65
N PRO A 343 -10.26 5.07 -45.63
CA PRO A 343 -11.51 5.81 -45.59
C PRO A 343 -11.65 6.64 -44.29
N PRO A 344 -12.37 7.78 -44.30
CA PRO A 344 -12.39 8.73 -43.18
C PRO A 344 -12.84 8.17 -41.83
N ARG A 345 -13.68 7.12 -41.83
CA ARG A 345 -14.19 6.46 -40.63
C ARG A 345 -13.18 5.50 -39.96
N ARG A 346 -12.17 5.04 -40.69
CA ARG A 346 -11.10 4.15 -40.20
C ARG A 346 -9.72 4.81 -40.24
N SER A 347 -9.68 6.14 -40.29
CA SER A 347 -8.44 6.88 -40.40
C SER A 347 -7.61 6.74 -39.12
N ALA A 348 -6.48 6.02 -39.21
CA ALA A 348 -5.51 5.88 -38.12
C ALA A 348 -5.10 7.25 -37.55
N ARG A 349 -4.92 8.26 -38.41
CA ARG A 349 -4.61 9.64 -38.01
C ARG A 349 -5.60 10.23 -37.01
N ARG A 350 -6.92 10.08 -37.24
CA ARG A 350 -7.94 10.61 -36.32
C ARG A 350 -7.91 9.87 -34.98
N ILE A 351 -7.74 8.55 -35.03
CA ILE A 351 -7.69 7.69 -33.85
C ILE A 351 -6.48 8.06 -32.98
N VAL A 352 -5.29 8.18 -33.57
CA VAL A 352 -4.06 8.58 -32.88
C VAL A 352 -4.21 9.96 -32.24
N LEU A 353 -4.72 10.96 -32.98
CA LEU A 353 -4.91 12.30 -32.44
C LEU A 353 -5.79 12.31 -31.18
N LEU A 354 -6.91 11.58 -31.21
CA LEU A 354 -7.81 11.46 -30.05
C LEU A 354 -7.17 10.67 -28.90
N ALA A 355 -6.45 9.59 -29.22
CA ALA A 355 -5.78 8.76 -28.24
C ALA A 355 -4.66 9.52 -27.52
N CYS A 356 -3.82 10.25 -28.25
CA CYS A 356 -2.77 11.11 -27.69
C CYS A 356 -3.38 12.22 -26.82
N ALA A 357 -4.43 12.91 -27.30
CA ALA A 357 -5.11 13.95 -26.51
C ALA A 357 -5.67 13.43 -25.19
N GLN A 358 -6.13 12.17 -25.15
CA GLN A 358 -6.60 11.54 -23.92
C GLN A 358 -5.44 11.05 -23.03
N ALA A 359 -4.39 10.47 -23.62
CA ALA A 359 -3.23 9.96 -22.88
C ALA A 359 -2.34 11.07 -22.29
N GLN A 360 -2.33 12.26 -22.90
CA GLN A 360 -1.62 13.42 -22.37
C GLN A 360 -2.25 13.97 -21.08
N ARG A 361 -3.47 13.53 -20.73
CA ARG A 361 -4.08 13.90 -19.45
C ARG A 361 -3.38 13.10 -18.34
N PRO A 362 -2.67 13.75 -17.41
CA PRO A 362 -1.84 13.05 -16.46
C PRO A 362 -2.71 12.24 -15.49
N ILE A 363 -2.35 10.96 -15.30
CA ILE A 363 -2.97 10.08 -14.31
C ILE A 363 -2.22 10.31 -13.00
N VAL A 364 -2.71 11.25 -12.20
CA VAL A 364 -2.09 11.57 -10.90
C VAL A 364 -2.94 11.00 -9.79
N MET A 365 -2.39 10.05 -9.04
CA MET A 365 -3.00 9.58 -7.81
C MET A 365 -2.79 10.61 -6.70
N LYS A 366 -3.82 10.89 -5.89
CA LYS A 366 -3.77 11.95 -4.87
C LYS A 366 -4.26 11.47 -3.51
N ALA A 367 -3.48 11.72 -2.45
CA ALA A 367 -3.97 11.62 -1.08
C ALA A 367 -4.90 12.80 -0.73
N PHE A 368 -6.00 12.52 -0.04
CA PHE A 368 -7.05 13.50 0.31
C PHE A 368 -7.57 14.30 -0.90
N LYS A 369 -7.42 13.79 -2.13
CA LYS A 369 -7.67 14.51 -3.40
C LYS A 369 -6.84 15.79 -3.60
N MET A 370 -5.91 16.10 -2.70
CA MET A 370 -5.11 17.34 -2.71
C MET A 370 -3.63 17.06 -2.97
N ILE A 371 -3.04 16.13 -2.23
CA ILE A 371 -1.60 15.88 -2.21
C ILE A 371 -1.27 14.86 -3.30
N GLN A 372 -0.45 15.25 -4.28
CA GLN A 372 -0.01 14.33 -5.33
C GLN A 372 0.91 13.26 -4.75
N LEU A 373 0.67 12.00 -5.09
CA LEU A 373 1.49 10.87 -4.67
C LEU A 373 2.68 10.73 -5.63
N SER A 374 3.86 11.12 -5.18
CA SER A 374 5.06 11.14 -6.02
C SER A 374 6.34 10.94 -5.20
N TYR A 375 7.44 10.64 -5.89
CA TYR A 375 8.78 10.62 -5.30
C TYR A 375 9.16 11.97 -4.66
N SER A 376 8.77 13.09 -5.29
CA SER A 376 9.00 14.43 -4.75
C SER A 376 8.30 14.62 -3.40
N THR A 377 7.03 14.19 -3.29
CA THR A 377 6.26 14.24 -2.05
C THR A 377 6.94 13.41 -0.95
N PHE A 378 7.46 12.23 -1.29
CA PHE A 378 8.18 11.39 -0.32
C PHE A 378 9.43 12.09 0.21
N LEU A 379 10.25 12.67 -0.68
CA LEU A 379 11.42 13.44 -0.29
C LEU A 379 11.07 14.68 0.54
N GLN A 380 9.96 15.35 0.22
CA GLN A 380 9.48 16.50 1.00
C GLN A 380 9.14 16.10 2.44
N VAL A 381 8.41 14.99 2.63
CA VAL A 381 8.08 14.48 3.97
C VAL A 381 9.35 14.11 4.73
N LEU A 382 10.26 13.36 4.10
CA LEU A 382 11.51 12.93 4.73
C LEU A 382 12.37 14.12 5.16
N ARG A 383 12.54 15.11 4.27
CA ARG A 383 13.29 16.34 4.55
C ARG A 383 12.62 17.16 5.65
N GLY A 384 11.30 17.33 5.57
CA GLY A 384 10.53 18.07 6.57
C GLY A 384 10.68 17.45 7.97
N THR A 385 10.53 16.13 8.08
CA THR A 385 10.74 15.40 9.32
C THR A 385 12.16 15.57 9.87
N TYR A 386 13.19 15.46 9.03
CA TYR A 386 14.58 15.68 9.44
C TYR A 386 14.86 17.13 9.86
N SER A 387 14.33 18.12 9.14
CA SER A 387 14.49 19.53 9.48
C SER A 387 13.90 19.86 10.85
N VAL A 388 12.72 19.32 11.17
CA VAL A 388 12.11 19.47 12.49
C VAL A 388 12.99 18.84 13.56
N PHE A 389 13.45 17.61 13.35
CA PHE A 389 14.36 16.93 14.28
C PHE A 389 15.65 17.74 14.52
N ALA A 390 16.32 18.18 13.45
CA ALA A 390 17.57 18.92 13.55
C ALA A 390 17.41 20.24 14.30
N LEU A 391 16.28 20.94 14.11
CA LEU A 391 15.97 22.18 14.83
C LEU A 391 15.86 21.93 16.34
N PHE A 392 15.04 20.96 16.76
CA PHE A 392 14.86 20.65 18.18
C PHE A 392 16.14 20.09 18.81
N TYR A 393 16.89 19.26 18.08
CA TYR A 393 18.16 18.75 18.55
C TYR A 393 19.20 19.85 18.75
N ALA A 394 19.22 20.86 17.87
CA ALA A 394 20.12 22.01 18.00
C ALA A 394 19.73 22.97 19.15
N GLN A 395 18.43 23.06 19.49
CA GLN A 395 17.94 23.91 20.60
C GLN A 395 18.16 23.29 21.99
N ASN A 396 18.28 21.96 22.09
CA ASN A 396 18.47 21.25 23.35
C ASN A 396 19.93 20.84 23.62
N LYS A 397 20.86 21.33 22.80
CA LYS A 397 22.29 21.38 23.11
C LYS A 397 22.66 22.78 23.55
#